data_AF-A0A0P4VX73-F1
#
_entry.id   AF-A0A0P4VX73-F1
#
_cell.length_a   1.000
_cell.length_b   1.000
_cell.length_c   1.000
_cell.angle_alpha   90.00
_cell.angle_beta   90.00
_cell.angle_gamma   90.00
#
_symmetry.space_group_name_H-M   'P 1'
#
loop_
_entity.id
_entity.type
_entity.pdbx_description
1 polymer ?
#
loop_
_entity_poly.entity_id
_entity_poly.type
_entity_poly.pdbx_seq_one_letter_code
_entity_poly.pdbx_strand_id
1 'polypeptide(L)'
;MWLVVDTATPKLGRVFVYGPIEFDDTMDHRFEATIIYIQGGSLVAGYSSDTPFTHSLIIRLMDPEDVDAYSMNLGWKTIGVFGYLRLHGQVWGRSWHKLGATAEVGTSHITLAEAPDASWLNKEVVVTTTAKEATESEVRRVVAINGATLTLDSALKFQHLGEIHTLSDGTSITLAGEVGLLSRNIVVEGITENSNGGRILVSTVFQNGKHYVGSAQVDGVEFRNMGQEGFTDITDPRYSIAFLGLDAIDDHSSYVKRHKRRDRFQHLQVEPHHNCALPGDL
;
A
#
# COMPACT_ATOMS: atom_id res chain seq x y z
N MET A 1 -21.19 -19.96 -6.69
CA MET A 1 -21.52 -18.68 -7.35
C MET A 1 -20.30 -17.79 -7.21
N TRP A 2 -19.89 -17.16 -8.31
CA TRP A 2 -18.75 -16.24 -8.39
C TRP A 2 -19.31 -14.88 -8.75
N LEU A 3 -18.95 -13.83 -8.01
CA LEU A 3 -19.41 -12.48 -8.28
C LEU A 3 -18.27 -11.68 -8.89
N VAL A 4 -18.53 -11.05 -10.02
CA VAL A 4 -17.59 -10.12 -10.67
C VAL A 4 -18.12 -8.71 -10.48
N VAL A 5 -17.24 -7.80 -10.05
CA VAL A 5 -17.51 -6.37 -9.98
C VAL A 5 -17.02 -5.75 -11.28
N ASP A 6 -17.95 -5.48 -12.19
CA ASP A 6 -17.73 -4.97 -13.55
C ASP A 6 -18.43 -3.61 -13.78
N THR A 7 -18.86 -2.97 -12.70
CA THR A 7 -19.56 -1.69 -12.73
C THR A 7 -19.31 -0.89 -11.46
N ALA A 8 -19.64 0.40 -11.50
CA ALA A 8 -19.49 1.28 -10.36
C ALA A 8 -20.33 0.79 -9.16
N THR A 9 -19.67 0.60 -8.02
CA THR A 9 -20.34 0.22 -6.77
C THR A 9 -20.80 1.46 -6.00
N PRO A 10 -22.03 1.49 -5.46
CA PRO A 10 -22.43 2.54 -4.53
C PRO A 10 -21.62 2.43 -3.23
N LYS A 11 -21.71 3.45 -2.37
CA LYS A 11 -21.19 3.34 -1.00
C LYS A 11 -21.95 2.26 -0.25
N LEU A 12 -21.22 1.30 0.31
CA LEU A 12 -21.77 0.19 1.06
C LEU A 12 -21.56 0.40 2.56
N GLY A 13 -22.45 -0.19 3.35
CA GLY A 13 -22.23 -0.35 4.78
C GLY A 13 -21.28 -1.51 5.05
N ARG A 14 -21.78 -2.53 5.76
CA ARG A 14 -21.05 -3.77 6.02
C ARG A 14 -21.21 -4.72 4.85
N VAL A 15 -20.10 -5.19 4.30
CA VAL A 15 -20.06 -6.16 3.20
C VAL A 15 -19.66 -7.52 3.75
N PHE A 16 -20.56 -8.51 3.66
CA PHE A 16 -20.28 -9.88 4.07
C PHE A 16 -19.96 -10.73 2.83
N VAL A 17 -18.75 -11.28 2.80
CA VAL A 17 -18.21 -12.03 1.66
C VAL A 17 -18.11 -13.51 2.01
N TYR A 18 -19.16 -14.25 1.67
CA TYR A 18 -19.26 -15.70 1.90
C TYR A 18 -18.83 -16.56 0.71
N GLY A 19 -18.65 -15.94 -0.46
CA GLY A 19 -18.16 -16.56 -1.69
C GLY A 19 -17.15 -15.67 -2.40
N PRO A 20 -16.64 -16.08 -3.56
CA PRO A 20 -15.67 -15.29 -4.32
C PRO A 20 -16.27 -14.01 -4.90
N ILE A 21 -15.61 -12.88 -4.63
CA ILE A 21 -15.77 -11.59 -5.30
C ILE A 21 -14.46 -11.26 -6.00
N GLU A 22 -14.55 -10.92 -7.28
CA GLU A 22 -13.42 -10.49 -8.10
C GLU A 22 -13.72 -9.12 -8.72
N PHE A 23 -12.75 -8.21 -8.70
CA PHE A 23 -12.82 -6.97 -9.46
C PHE A 23 -12.36 -7.22 -10.88
N ASP A 24 -13.22 -6.92 -11.87
CA ASP A 24 -12.88 -7.07 -13.28
C ASP A 24 -11.79 -6.06 -13.69
N ASP A 25 -10.75 -6.52 -14.38
CA ASP A 25 -9.62 -5.67 -14.79
C ASP A 25 -9.84 -5.06 -16.18
N THR A 26 -11.06 -4.55 -16.42
CA THR A 26 -11.40 -3.79 -17.63
C THR A 26 -11.74 -2.33 -17.34
N MET A 27 -11.75 -1.93 -16.06
CA MET A 27 -12.14 -0.58 -15.66
C MET A 27 -11.59 -0.10 -14.31
N ASP A 28 -11.68 1.22 -14.16
CA ASP A 28 -11.65 2.01 -12.92
C ASP A 28 -12.55 1.48 -11.80
N HIS A 29 -12.04 0.97 -10.67
CA HIS A 29 -12.87 0.61 -9.51
C HIS A 29 -12.66 1.52 -8.30
N ARG A 30 -13.78 1.90 -7.67
CA ARG A 30 -13.81 2.49 -6.33
C ARG A 30 -14.82 1.76 -5.47
N PHE A 31 -14.32 0.97 -4.53
CA PHE A 31 -15.11 0.15 -3.62
C PHE A 31 -15.12 0.77 -2.22
N GLU A 32 -16.24 1.37 -1.84
CA GLU A 32 -16.37 2.07 -0.56
C GLU A 32 -17.26 1.28 0.39
N ALA A 33 -16.75 0.92 1.57
CA ALA A 33 -17.47 0.14 2.57
C ALA A 33 -17.11 0.59 3.99
N THR A 34 -17.98 0.41 4.98
CA THR A 34 -17.62 0.69 6.38
C THR A 34 -16.81 -0.45 7.00
N ILE A 35 -17.21 -1.70 6.69
CA ILE A 35 -16.52 -2.94 7.09
C ILE A 35 -16.63 -3.93 5.94
N ILE A 36 -15.54 -4.63 5.64
CA ILE A 36 -15.53 -5.77 4.71
C ILE A 36 -15.21 -7.01 5.54
N TYR A 37 -16.13 -7.98 5.57
CA TYR A 37 -16.00 -9.19 6.36
C TYR A 37 -15.98 -10.42 5.46
N ILE A 38 -14.79 -10.95 5.21
CA ILE A 38 -14.56 -12.09 4.35
C ILE A 38 -14.60 -13.35 5.20
N GLN A 39 -15.65 -14.15 5.08
CA GLN A 39 -15.84 -15.38 5.87
C GLN A 39 -15.97 -16.57 4.93
N GLY A 40 -14.89 -17.33 4.77
CA GLY A 40 -14.84 -18.49 3.87
C GLY A 40 -14.93 -18.16 2.37
N GLY A 41 -15.27 -16.93 2.00
CA GLY A 41 -15.20 -16.41 0.64
C GLY A 41 -13.83 -15.80 0.30
N SER A 42 -13.78 -15.05 -0.79
CA SER A 42 -12.57 -14.34 -1.21
C SER A 42 -12.87 -12.98 -1.81
N LEU A 43 -11.93 -12.04 -1.65
CA LEU A 43 -11.92 -10.76 -2.36
C LEU A 43 -10.63 -10.69 -3.19
N VAL A 44 -10.76 -10.55 -4.51
CA VAL A 44 -9.66 -10.70 -5.47
C VAL A 44 -9.55 -9.49 -6.39
N ALA A 45 -8.35 -8.94 -6.51
CA ALA A 45 -7.95 -8.02 -7.56
C ALA A 45 -6.53 -8.36 -8.01
N GLY A 46 -6.38 -8.91 -9.21
CA GLY A 46 -5.13 -9.53 -9.66
C GLY A 46 -4.87 -10.88 -8.99
N TYR A 47 -4.16 -11.75 -9.71
CA TYR A 47 -3.94 -13.14 -9.29
C TYR A 47 -2.51 -13.44 -8.86
N SER A 48 -1.54 -12.77 -9.46
CA SER A 48 -0.12 -12.93 -9.17
C SER A 48 0.67 -11.72 -9.68
N SER A 49 1.98 -11.69 -9.42
CA SER A 49 2.85 -10.69 -10.04
C SER A 49 2.91 -10.77 -11.58
N ASP A 50 2.62 -11.95 -12.16
CA ASP A 50 2.60 -12.17 -13.61
C ASP A 50 1.21 -11.87 -14.23
N THR A 51 0.18 -11.84 -13.38
CA THR A 51 -1.21 -11.51 -13.74
C THR A 51 -1.77 -10.47 -12.76
N PRO A 52 -1.14 -9.29 -12.67
CA PRO A 52 -1.57 -8.26 -11.74
C PRO A 52 -2.84 -7.57 -12.25
N PHE A 53 -3.55 -6.90 -11.34
CA PHE A 53 -4.54 -5.90 -11.68
C PHE A 53 -3.83 -4.68 -12.30
N THR A 54 -4.33 -4.18 -13.43
CA THR A 54 -3.66 -3.14 -14.21
C THR A 54 -4.37 -1.79 -14.15
N HIS A 55 -5.69 -1.78 -13.98
CA HIS A 55 -6.49 -0.58 -13.78
C HIS A 55 -6.38 -0.05 -12.33
N SER A 56 -7.01 1.09 -12.03
CA SER A 56 -7.04 1.61 -10.67
C SER A 56 -8.10 0.92 -9.80
N LEU A 57 -7.74 0.54 -8.57
CA LEU A 57 -8.69 0.06 -7.58
C LEU A 57 -8.47 0.82 -6.27
N ILE A 58 -9.48 1.55 -5.82
CA ILE A 58 -9.48 2.18 -4.49
C ILE A 58 -10.48 1.42 -3.61
N ILE A 59 -9.97 0.70 -2.60
CA ILE A 59 -10.77 0.14 -1.52
C ILE A 59 -10.75 1.13 -0.37
N ARG A 60 -11.86 1.85 -0.14
CA ARG A 60 -11.97 2.89 0.88
C ARG A 60 -12.86 2.43 2.04
N LEU A 61 -12.30 2.50 3.25
CA LEU A 61 -12.97 2.20 4.50
C LEU A 61 -13.56 3.47 5.11
N MET A 62 -14.88 3.51 5.19
CA MET A 62 -15.68 4.66 5.64
C MET A 62 -16.02 4.56 7.13
N ASP A 63 -16.23 5.70 7.79
CA ASP A 63 -16.75 5.70 9.16
C ASP A 63 -18.14 5.01 9.19
N PRO A 64 -18.43 4.13 10.16
CA PRO A 64 -19.75 3.54 10.30
C PRO A 64 -20.78 4.60 10.70
N GLU A 65 -21.96 4.57 10.08
CA GLU A 65 -23.08 5.47 10.43
C GLU A 65 -23.63 5.19 11.83
N ASP A 66 -23.58 3.92 12.29
CA ASP A 66 -24.03 3.49 13.61
C ASP A 66 -22.85 2.97 14.45
N VAL A 67 -22.58 3.67 15.56
CA VAL A 67 -21.49 3.37 16.52
C VAL A 67 -21.85 2.18 17.44
N ASP A 68 -23.14 1.86 17.58
CA ASP A 68 -23.66 0.98 18.64
C ASP A 68 -23.80 -0.51 18.28
N ALA A 69 -23.52 -0.92 17.04
CA ALA A 69 -23.64 -2.31 16.64
C ALA A 69 -22.31 -3.09 16.79
N TYR A 70 -21.83 -3.25 18.03
CA TYR A 70 -20.65 -4.05 18.43
C TYR A 70 -20.85 -5.58 18.28
N SER A 71 -21.52 -6.05 17.23
CA SER A 71 -21.78 -7.49 17.06
C SER A 71 -20.54 -8.28 16.61
N MET A 72 -19.53 -7.60 16.09
CA MET A 72 -18.28 -8.18 15.60
C MET A 72 -17.16 -7.33 16.18
N ASN A 73 -16.37 -7.88 17.08
CA ASN A 73 -15.31 -7.16 17.82
C ASN A 73 -14.09 -6.79 16.92
N LEU A 74 -14.34 -6.28 15.71
CA LEU A 74 -13.35 -5.92 14.69
C LEU A 74 -12.98 -4.43 14.73
N GLY A 75 -13.76 -3.63 15.46
CA GLY A 75 -13.67 -2.18 15.44
C GLY A 75 -14.24 -1.57 14.14
N TRP A 76 -13.92 -0.30 13.92
CA TRP A 76 -14.37 0.47 12.75
C TRP A 76 -13.35 0.41 11.62
N LYS A 77 -13.79 0.64 10.38
CA LYS A 77 -12.92 0.74 9.20
C LYS A 77 -11.99 -0.48 9.06
N THR A 78 -12.60 -1.67 9.07
CA THR A 78 -11.87 -2.95 9.11
C THR A 78 -12.19 -3.80 7.89
N ILE A 79 -11.15 -4.36 7.27
CA ILE A 79 -11.24 -5.56 6.43
C ILE A 79 -10.90 -6.76 7.32
N GLY A 80 -11.92 -7.51 7.75
CA GLY A 80 -11.75 -8.75 8.49
C GLY A 80 -11.64 -9.93 7.52
N VAL A 81 -10.47 -10.55 7.47
CA VAL A 81 -10.14 -11.66 6.57
C VAL A 81 -10.15 -12.97 7.35
N PHE A 82 -11.24 -13.70 7.22
CA PHE A 82 -11.49 -15.07 7.71
C PHE A 82 -11.77 -16.00 6.52
N GLY A 83 -11.15 -15.70 5.39
CA GLY A 83 -11.23 -16.43 4.14
C GLY A 83 -9.99 -16.08 3.36
N TYR A 84 -10.15 -15.44 2.21
CA TYR A 84 -9.01 -15.08 1.39
C TYR A 84 -9.05 -13.66 0.83
N LEU A 85 -7.98 -12.90 1.05
CA LEU A 85 -7.75 -11.60 0.42
C LEU A 85 -6.60 -11.73 -0.57
N ARG A 86 -6.83 -11.39 -1.84
CA ARG A 86 -5.77 -11.36 -2.84
C ARG A 86 -5.77 -10.03 -3.57
N LEU A 87 -4.69 -9.28 -3.44
CA LEU A 87 -4.48 -7.98 -4.07
C LEU A 87 -3.09 -7.97 -4.70
N HIS A 88 -3.02 -8.12 -6.02
CA HIS A 88 -1.79 -8.02 -6.81
C HIS A 88 -1.89 -6.83 -7.73
N GLY A 89 -1.27 -5.71 -7.33
CA GLY A 89 -1.17 -4.51 -8.16
C GLY A 89 -0.03 -4.59 -9.17
N GLN A 90 -0.16 -3.82 -10.25
CA GLN A 90 0.87 -3.70 -11.27
C GLN A 90 2.12 -3.03 -10.65
N VAL A 91 3.25 -3.72 -10.74
CA VAL A 91 4.55 -3.16 -10.39
C VAL A 91 5.23 -2.71 -11.67
N TRP A 92 5.48 -1.41 -11.80
CA TRP A 92 6.14 -0.83 -12.97
C TRP A 92 7.64 -0.74 -12.76
N GLY A 93 8.40 -1.50 -13.55
CA GLY A 93 9.84 -1.38 -13.70
C GLY A 93 10.61 -1.18 -12.39
N ARG A 94 11.67 -0.36 -12.48
CA ARG A 94 12.43 0.09 -11.31
C ARG A 94 11.65 1.22 -10.63
N SER A 95 11.36 1.05 -9.34
CA SER A 95 10.58 2.02 -8.54
C SER A 95 11.44 3.09 -7.86
N TRP A 96 12.77 3.00 -8.00
CA TRP A 96 13.74 3.87 -7.34
C TRP A 96 14.84 4.23 -8.33
N HIS A 97 15.13 5.52 -8.47
CA HIS A 97 16.22 6.03 -9.30
C HIS A 97 17.09 6.94 -8.46
N LYS A 98 18.39 7.02 -8.76
CA LYS A 98 19.23 8.09 -8.22
C LYS A 98 19.03 9.37 -9.03
N LEU A 99 19.20 10.52 -8.39
CA LEU A 99 19.40 11.78 -9.11
C LEU A 99 20.67 11.71 -9.95
N GLY A 100 20.57 12.12 -11.21
CA GLY A 100 21.69 12.25 -12.15
C GLY A 100 22.31 13.64 -12.15
N ALA A 101 21.66 14.62 -11.52
CA ALA A 101 22.17 15.96 -11.27
C ALA A 101 21.53 16.53 -10.01
N THR A 102 22.22 17.44 -9.33
CA THR A 102 21.69 18.16 -8.16
C THR A 102 20.43 18.93 -8.54
N ALA A 103 19.36 18.73 -7.77
CA ALA A 103 18.11 19.47 -7.87
C ALA A 103 18.18 20.68 -6.92
N GLU A 104 18.22 21.87 -7.50
CA GLU A 104 18.33 23.12 -6.75
C GLU A 104 17.02 23.55 -6.10
N VAL A 105 17.11 24.28 -4.98
CA VAL A 105 15.93 24.88 -4.33
C VAL A 105 15.13 25.71 -5.33
N GLY A 106 13.81 25.54 -5.33
CA GLY A 106 12.91 26.25 -6.22
C GLY A 106 12.75 25.63 -7.61
N THR A 107 13.51 24.59 -7.95
CA THR A 107 13.30 23.85 -9.22
C THR A 107 12.06 22.97 -9.17
N SER A 108 11.35 22.85 -10.28
CA SER A 108 10.35 21.80 -10.52
C SER A 108 10.84 20.74 -11.51
N HIS A 109 12.12 20.77 -11.89
CA HIS A 109 12.72 19.82 -12.81
C HIS A 109 13.80 19.03 -12.10
N ILE A 110 13.70 17.71 -12.14
CA ILE A 110 14.72 16.80 -11.59
C ILE A 110 15.23 15.87 -12.70
N THR A 111 16.53 15.61 -12.70
CA THR A 111 17.17 14.70 -13.65
C THR A 111 17.57 13.44 -12.92
N LEU A 112 17.10 12.30 -13.41
CA LEU A 112 17.46 10.98 -12.90
C LEU A 112 18.72 10.47 -13.60
N ALA A 113 19.44 9.56 -12.96
CA ALA A 113 20.61 8.90 -13.53
C ALA A 113 20.25 7.98 -14.71
N GLU A 114 19.04 7.42 -14.70
CA GLU A 114 18.48 6.58 -15.74
C GLU A 114 17.02 7.01 -16.00
N ALA A 115 16.58 6.90 -17.25
CA ALA A 115 15.19 7.24 -17.61
C ALA A 115 14.20 6.35 -16.84
N PRO A 116 13.15 6.94 -16.23
CA PRO A 116 12.12 6.16 -15.55
C PRO A 116 11.16 5.56 -16.59
N ASP A 117 10.38 4.59 -16.13
CA ASP A 117 9.29 4.04 -16.93
C ASP A 117 8.19 5.09 -17.18
N ALA A 118 7.56 5.07 -18.36
CA ALA A 118 6.53 6.04 -18.74
C ALA A 118 5.32 6.04 -17.79
N SER A 119 5.08 4.94 -17.07
CA SER A 119 4.02 4.82 -16.07
C SER A 119 4.19 5.73 -14.86
N TRP A 120 5.34 6.40 -14.67
CA TRP A 120 5.53 7.37 -13.59
C TRP A 120 4.72 8.66 -13.82
N LEU A 121 4.23 8.89 -15.05
CA LEU A 121 3.43 10.07 -15.37
C LEU A 121 2.15 10.12 -14.52
N ASN A 122 1.83 11.31 -14.00
CA ASN A 122 0.72 11.58 -13.10
C ASN A 122 0.79 10.86 -11.74
N LYS A 123 1.90 10.20 -11.40
CA LYS A 123 2.12 9.55 -10.11
C LYS A 123 2.96 10.41 -9.18
N GLU A 124 2.84 10.12 -7.90
CA GLU A 124 3.66 10.75 -6.88
C GLU A 124 4.99 10.04 -6.70
N VAL A 125 6.01 10.86 -6.50
CA VAL A 125 7.37 10.45 -6.18
C VAL A 125 7.81 11.11 -4.89
N VAL A 126 8.67 10.44 -4.13
CA VAL A 126 9.45 11.05 -3.06
C VAL A 126 10.84 11.35 -3.59
N VAL A 127 11.31 12.58 -3.37
CA VAL A 127 12.72 12.96 -3.52
C VAL A 127 13.33 12.91 -2.13
N THR A 128 14.27 12.01 -1.90
CA THR A 128 14.86 11.78 -0.58
C THR A 128 15.89 12.85 -0.24
N THR A 129 16.02 13.12 1.05
CA THR A 129 17.07 14.01 1.57
C THR A 129 18.46 13.44 1.29
N THR A 130 19.41 14.31 0.95
CA THR A 130 20.85 14.02 0.96
C THR A 130 21.55 14.59 2.20
N ALA A 131 20.81 15.28 3.06
CA ALA A 131 21.28 15.83 4.31
C ALA A 131 21.01 14.87 5.48
N LYS A 132 21.56 15.20 6.66
CA LYS A 132 21.41 14.40 7.88
C LYS A 132 19.96 14.40 8.42
N GLU A 133 19.17 15.40 8.07
CA GLU A 133 17.79 15.56 8.56
C GLU A 133 16.78 14.88 7.63
N ALA A 134 16.08 13.86 8.14
CA ALA A 134 15.07 13.10 7.40
C ALA A 134 13.88 13.95 6.92
N THR A 135 13.67 15.13 7.52
CA THR A 135 12.54 16.03 7.29
C THR A 135 12.59 16.79 5.96
N GLU A 136 13.71 16.74 5.25
CA GLU A 136 13.89 17.42 3.96
C GLU A 136 13.46 16.57 2.76
N SER A 137 12.91 15.37 2.97
CA SER A 137 12.34 14.57 1.88
C SER A 137 11.02 15.18 1.40
N GLU A 138 10.80 15.21 0.08
CA GLU A 138 9.70 15.93 -0.53
C GLU A 138 8.87 15.04 -1.45
N VAL A 139 7.55 15.04 -1.26
CA VAL A 139 6.62 14.35 -2.17
C VAL A 139 6.13 15.31 -3.23
N ARG A 140 6.19 14.89 -4.49
CA ARG A 140 5.76 15.66 -5.66
C ARG A 140 5.06 14.76 -6.66
N ARG A 141 4.19 15.32 -7.49
CA ARG A 141 3.55 14.59 -8.59
C ARG A 141 4.29 14.87 -9.90
N VAL A 142 4.56 13.82 -10.66
CA VAL A 142 5.19 13.92 -11.98
C VAL A 142 4.13 14.39 -12.99
N VAL A 143 4.38 15.52 -13.65
CA VAL A 143 3.49 16.10 -14.66
C VAL A 143 4.01 15.91 -16.09
N ALA A 144 5.31 15.66 -16.27
CA ALA A 144 5.90 15.31 -17.55
C ALA A 144 7.16 14.45 -17.39
N ILE A 145 7.44 13.63 -18.40
CA ILE A 145 8.64 12.81 -18.51
C ILE A 145 9.29 13.11 -19.86
N ASN A 146 10.55 13.52 -19.85
CA ASN A 146 11.35 13.73 -21.06
C ASN A 146 12.71 13.06 -20.88
N GLY A 147 12.85 11.83 -21.40
CA GLY A 147 14.03 11.00 -21.15
C GLY A 147 14.21 10.76 -19.65
N ALA A 148 15.35 11.17 -19.09
CA ALA A 148 15.62 11.06 -17.66
C ALA A 148 15.17 12.27 -16.83
N THR A 149 14.58 13.29 -17.44
CA THR A 149 14.10 14.48 -16.73
C THR A 149 12.62 14.35 -16.41
N LEU A 150 12.28 14.54 -15.14
CA LEU A 150 10.91 14.66 -14.65
C LEU A 150 10.57 16.12 -14.40
N THR A 151 9.40 16.55 -14.87
CA THR A 151 8.78 17.81 -14.42
C THR A 151 7.80 17.49 -13.30
N LEU A 152 7.89 18.22 -12.21
CA LEU A 152 7.09 18.08 -11.00
C LEU A 152 5.97 19.14 -10.96
N ASP A 153 4.89 18.82 -10.25
CA ASP A 153 3.72 19.70 -10.10
C ASP A 153 3.98 20.96 -9.27
N SER A 154 5.02 20.94 -8.43
CA SER A 154 5.44 22.10 -7.65
C SER A 154 6.94 22.08 -7.39
N ALA A 155 7.51 23.27 -7.19
CA ALA A 155 8.94 23.45 -6.93
C ALA A 155 9.38 22.76 -5.62
N LEU A 156 10.60 22.23 -5.60
CA LEU A 156 11.26 21.69 -4.41
C LEU A 156 11.64 22.83 -3.46
N LYS A 157 11.53 22.57 -2.15
CA LYS A 157 11.86 23.50 -1.08
C LYS A 157 13.30 23.33 -0.61
N PHE A 158 13.87 22.14 -0.81
CA PHE A 158 15.22 21.79 -0.41
C PHE A 158 16.08 21.43 -1.62
N GLN A 159 17.38 21.51 -1.42
CA GLN A 159 18.35 21.03 -2.40
C GLN A 159 18.53 19.52 -2.22
N HIS A 160 18.59 18.77 -3.32
CA HIS A 160 18.84 17.34 -3.29
C HIS A 160 20.04 17.03 -4.20
N LEU A 161 21.12 16.51 -3.64
CA LEU A 161 22.37 16.29 -4.37
C LEU A 161 22.22 15.18 -5.42
N GLY A 162 22.96 15.30 -6.51
CA GLY A 162 23.03 14.31 -7.58
C GLY A 162 24.42 14.32 -8.21
N GLU A 163 25.45 14.05 -7.41
CA GLU A 163 26.85 14.29 -7.78
C GLU A 163 27.70 13.02 -7.66
N ILE A 164 28.78 12.99 -8.43
CA ILE A 164 29.84 11.98 -8.34
C ILE A 164 31.12 12.71 -7.94
N HIS A 165 31.68 12.36 -6.78
CA HIS A 165 32.94 12.88 -6.29
C HIS A 165 34.05 11.88 -6.56
N THR A 166 35.11 12.33 -7.24
CA THR A 166 36.34 11.54 -7.39
C THR A 166 37.32 11.91 -6.29
N LEU A 167 37.73 10.92 -5.50
CA LEU A 167 38.75 11.03 -4.47
C LEU A 167 40.14 11.15 -5.07
N SER A 168 41.11 11.56 -4.26
CA SER A 168 42.52 11.74 -4.64
C SER A 168 43.21 10.47 -5.13
N ASP A 169 42.67 9.29 -4.80
CA ASP A 169 43.15 7.98 -5.25
C ASP A 169 42.51 7.51 -6.57
N GLY A 170 41.63 8.32 -7.17
CA GLY A 170 40.87 7.99 -8.38
C GLY A 170 39.56 7.25 -8.13
N THR A 171 39.23 6.90 -6.88
CA THR A 171 37.96 6.26 -6.52
C THR A 171 36.81 7.25 -6.67
N SER A 172 35.72 6.86 -7.32
CA SER A 172 34.52 7.70 -7.45
C SER A 172 33.42 7.28 -6.48
N ILE A 173 32.85 8.26 -5.78
CA ILE A 173 31.76 8.10 -4.81
C ILE A 173 30.54 8.87 -5.33
N THR A 174 29.39 8.22 -5.44
CA THR A 174 28.14 8.89 -5.79
C THR A 174 27.44 9.40 -4.54
N LEU A 175 27.32 10.73 -4.43
CA LEU A 175 26.47 11.41 -3.45
C LEU A 175 25.23 11.91 -4.19
N ALA A 176 24.25 11.03 -4.34
CA ALA A 176 23.01 11.32 -5.03
C ALA A 176 21.81 10.89 -4.18
N GLY A 177 20.86 11.80 -4.04
CA GLY A 177 19.54 11.52 -3.50
C GLY A 177 18.79 10.54 -4.39
N GLU A 178 17.79 9.90 -3.82
CA GLU A 178 16.98 8.91 -4.49
C GLU A 178 15.59 9.48 -4.75
N VAL A 179 15.00 9.03 -5.85
CA VAL A 179 13.66 9.37 -6.27
C VAL A 179 12.87 8.08 -6.35
N GLY A 180 11.86 7.96 -5.48
CA GLY A 180 11.06 6.75 -5.33
C GLY A 180 9.63 6.95 -5.78
N LEU A 181 9.10 6.04 -6.60
CA LEU A 181 7.67 6.01 -6.95
C LEU A 181 6.84 5.59 -5.74
N LEU A 182 5.87 6.41 -5.35
CA LEU A 182 4.98 6.15 -4.22
C LEU A 182 3.65 5.55 -4.62
N SER A 183 3.08 5.99 -5.75
CA SER A 183 1.74 5.58 -6.14
C SER A 183 1.67 4.11 -6.57
N ARG A 184 0.62 3.41 -6.13
CA ARG A 184 0.20 2.10 -6.64
C ARG A 184 -1.19 2.19 -7.28
N ASN A 185 -1.52 1.26 -8.17
CA ASN A 185 -2.83 1.26 -8.82
C ASN A 185 -3.92 0.68 -7.91
N ILE A 186 -3.56 -0.27 -7.03
CA ILE A 186 -4.42 -0.71 -5.94
C ILE A 186 -4.06 0.10 -4.68
N VAL A 187 -5.05 0.80 -4.14
CA VAL A 187 -4.95 1.57 -2.89
C VAL A 187 -5.99 1.04 -1.90
N VAL A 188 -5.56 0.72 -0.68
CA VAL A 188 -6.44 0.48 0.47
C VAL A 188 -6.30 1.64 1.44
N GLU A 189 -7.40 2.31 1.73
CA GLU A 189 -7.36 3.52 2.55
C GLU A 189 -8.51 3.64 3.55
N GLY A 190 -8.22 4.24 4.71
CA GLY A 190 -9.25 4.72 5.65
C GLY A 190 -9.58 6.19 5.40
N ILE A 191 -10.85 6.58 5.56
CA ILE A 191 -11.20 7.99 5.61
C ILE A 191 -10.74 8.62 6.93
N THR A 192 -10.25 9.86 6.86
CA THR A 192 -9.63 10.59 7.98
C THR A 192 -10.51 11.66 8.60
N GLU A 193 -11.78 11.75 8.19
CA GLU A 193 -12.67 12.84 8.60
C GLU A 193 -13.00 12.84 10.11
N ASN A 194 -13.21 11.66 10.73
CA ASN A 194 -13.67 11.59 12.13
C ASN A 194 -12.86 10.71 13.09
N SER A 195 -11.82 9.97 12.66
CA SER A 195 -11.01 9.12 13.57
C SER A 195 -9.76 8.51 12.93
N ASN A 196 -9.03 7.71 13.73
CA ASN A 196 -8.07 6.66 13.40
C ASN A 196 -8.23 6.04 11.98
N GLY A 197 -7.12 5.57 11.41
CA GLY A 197 -7.10 4.97 10.07
C GLY A 197 -7.85 3.64 9.93
N GLY A 198 -7.81 3.06 8.73
CA GLY A 198 -8.35 1.72 8.48
C GLY A 198 -7.42 0.59 8.93
N ARG A 199 -7.92 -0.64 9.05
CA ARG A 199 -7.08 -1.83 9.32
C ARG A 199 -7.49 -3.02 8.47
N ILE A 200 -6.53 -3.90 8.21
CA ILE A 200 -6.80 -5.27 7.73
C ILE A 200 -6.42 -6.24 8.86
N LEU A 201 -7.35 -7.10 9.24
CA LEU A 201 -7.11 -8.17 10.21
C LEU A 201 -7.24 -9.50 9.50
N VAL A 202 -6.16 -10.27 9.42
CA VAL A 202 -6.15 -11.65 8.94
C VAL A 202 -6.10 -12.56 10.15
N SER A 203 -7.16 -13.34 10.37
CA SER A 203 -7.30 -14.14 11.59
C SER A 203 -8.23 -15.33 11.41
N THR A 204 -8.51 -16.04 12.49
CA THR A 204 -9.47 -17.15 12.54
C THR A 204 -10.80 -16.70 13.16
N VAL A 205 -11.89 -17.34 12.78
CA VAL A 205 -13.18 -17.19 13.47
C VAL A 205 -13.92 -18.51 13.47
N PHE A 206 -14.54 -18.83 14.62
CA PHE A 206 -15.49 -19.93 14.73
C PHE A 206 -16.91 -19.37 14.70
N GLN A 207 -17.70 -19.76 13.70
CA GLN A 207 -19.08 -19.32 13.59
C GLN A 207 -19.94 -20.42 12.97
N ASN A 208 -21.15 -20.60 13.50
CA ASN A 208 -22.11 -21.62 13.03
C ASN A 208 -21.52 -23.04 12.97
N GLY A 209 -20.72 -23.41 13.97
CA GLY A 209 -20.10 -24.74 14.04
C GLY A 209 -18.91 -24.95 13.10
N LYS A 210 -18.48 -23.92 12.35
CA LYS A 210 -17.38 -24.01 11.39
C LYS A 210 -16.24 -23.08 11.76
N HIS A 211 -15.03 -23.61 11.69
CA HIS A 211 -13.79 -22.84 11.82
C HIS A 211 -13.38 -22.28 10.46
N TYR A 212 -13.14 -20.97 10.40
CA TYR A 212 -12.67 -20.26 9.22
C TYR A 212 -11.28 -19.70 9.51
N VAL A 213 -10.37 -19.85 8.54
CA VAL A 213 -8.97 -19.41 8.66
C VAL A 213 -8.70 -18.39 7.57
N GLY A 214 -8.23 -17.21 7.96
CA GLY A 214 -7.85 -16.14 7.05
C GLY A 214 -6.50 -16.36 6.39
N SER A 215 -6.37 -15.89 5.15
CA SER A 215 -5.08 -15.74 4.47
C SER A 215 -5.11 -14.52 3.55
N ALA A 216 -3.95 -13.90 3.33
CA ALA A 216 -3.85 -12.69 2.51
C ALA A 216 -2.57 -12.65 1.67
N GLN A 217 -2.73 -12.43 0.37
CA GLN A 217 -1.63 -12.17 -0.57
C GLN A 217 -1.75 -10.73 -1.07
N VAL A 218 -0.83 -9.89 -0.64
CA VAL A 218 -0.81 -8.47 -0.96
C VAL A 218 0.52 -8.15 -1.62
N ASP A 219 0.47 -7.60 -2.82
CA ASP A 219 1.67 -7.30 -3.61
C ASP A 219 1.46 -6.04 -4.45
N GLY A 220 2.38 -5.09 -4.38
CA GLY A 220 2.28 -3.85 -5.15
C GLY A 220 1.09 -2.96 -4.77
N VAL A 221 0.63 -3.03 -3.51
CA VAL A 221 -0.51 -2.26 -2.98
C VAL A 221 -0.05 -1.06 -2.14
N GLU A 222 -0.76 0.07 -2.24
CA GLU A 222 -0.54 1.24 -1.37
C GLU A 222 -1.54 1.22 -0.20
N PHE A 223 -1.03 1.46 1.02
CA PHE A 223 -1.83 1.67 2.22
C PHE A 223 -1.79 3.15 2.61
N ARG A 224 -2.94 3.82 2.61
CA ARG A 224 -3.06 5.24 2.95
C ARG A 224 -4.00 5.45 4.12
N ASN A 225 -3.61 6.25 5.12
CA ASN A 225 -4.41 6.45 6.32
C ASN A 225 -4.85 5.11 6.96
N MET A 226 -3.93 4.15 7.03
CA MET A 226 -4.16 2.85 7.64
C MET A 226 -3.42 2.76 8.99
N GLY A 227 -3.85 1.89 9.88
CA GLY A 227 -3.44 1.85 11.28
C GLY A 227 -4.32 2.74 12.18
N GLN A 228 -4.55 2.30 13.41
CA GLN A 228 -5.35 2.99 14.41
C GLN A 228 -4.48 3.38 15.60
N GLU A 229 -4.23 4.68 15.75
CA GLU A 229 -3.39 5.22 16.82
C GLU A 229 -3.98 4.88 18.20
N GLY A 230 -3.10 4.57 19.16
CA GLY A 230 -3.48 4.19 20.53
C GLY A 230 -3.83 2.71 20.75
N PHE A 231 -3.92 1.90 19.67
CA PHE A 231 -4.24 0.47 19.75
C PHE A 231 -3.00 -0.40 19.46
N THR A 232 -2.14 -0.54 20.46
CA THR A 232 -0.89 -1.33 20.38
C THR A 232 -0.95 -2.65 21.15
N ASP A 233 -2.14 -3.07 21.58
CA ASP A 233 -2.32 -4.34 22.29
C ASP A 233 -1.97 -5.51 21.36
N ILE A 234 -1.15 -6.44 21.85
CA ILE A 234 -0.76 -7.64 21.08
C ILE A 234 -1.95 -8.55 20.78
N THR A 235 -3.03 -8.46 21.57
CA THR A 235 -4.26 -9.23 21.40
C THR A 235 -5.31 -8.55 20.51
N ASP A 236 -5.14 -7.25 20.22
CA ASP A 236 -5.91 -6.50 19.23
C ASP A 236 -5.01 -5.50 18.47
N PRO A 237 -4.03 -6.00 17.68
CA PRO A 237 -3.14 -5.14 16.93
C PRO A 237 -3.93 -4.45 15.82
N ARG A 238 -3.93 -3.11 15.83
CA ARG A 238 -4.65 -2.30 14.83
C ARG A 238 -3.69 -1.56 13.90
N TYR A 239 -2.78 -2.32 13.35
CA TYR A 239 -1.88 -1.89 12.30
C TYR A 239 -2.57 -1.82 10.93
N SER A 240 -1.84 -1.37 9.90
CA SER A 240 -2.38 -1.33 8.53
C SER A 240 -2.83 -2.71 8.05
N ILE A 241 -2.03 -3.74 8.35
CA ILE A 241 -2.43 -5.14 8.25
C ILE A 241 -1.77 -5.93 9.39
N ALA A 242 -2.53 -6.83 10.00
CA ALA A 242 -2.08 -7.71 11.08
C ALA A 242 -2.54 -9.16 10.84
N PHE A 243 -1.66 -10.10 11.15
CA PHE A 243 -1.94 -11.55 11.14
C PHE A 243 -1.98 -12.02 12.59
N LEU A 244 -3.13 -12.50 13.06
CA LEU A 244 -3.37 -12.79 14.48
C LEU A 244 -4.06 -14.16 14.67
N GLY A 245 -3.58 -14.96 15.63
CA GLY A 245 -4.25 -16.20 16.03
C GLY A 245 -4.35 -17.22 14.89
N LEU A 246 -3.39 -17.18 13.98
CA LEU A 246 -3.17 -18.18 12.94
C LEU A 246 -2.12 -19.13 13.52
N ASP A 247 -2.34 -20.45 13.43
CA ASP A 247 -1.27 -21.43 13.72
C ASP A 247 -0.24 -21.38 12.58
N ALA A 248 0.98 -21.93 12.75
CA ALA A 248 2.00 -21.94 11.70
C ALA A 248 1.47 -22.63 10.41
N ILE A 249 0.92 -21.83 9.49
CA ILE A 249 0.41 -22.30 8.20
C ILE A 249 1.61 -22.45 7.28
N ASP A 250 2.03 -23.70 7.09
CA ASP A 250 3.30 -24.09 6.45
C ASP A 250 3.30 -24.01 4.90
N ASP A 251 2.40 -23.21 4.28
CA ASP A 251 2.13 -23.31 2.84
C ASP A 251 2.33 -22.01 2.04
N HIS A 252 3.10 -21.03 2.54
CA HIS A 252 3.35 -19.75 1.83
C HIS A 252 2.07 -19.02 1.38
N SER A 253 0.93 -19.31 2.03
CA SER A 253 -0.39 -18.88 1.56
C SER A 253 -0.63 -17.39 1.75
N SER A 254 0.14 -16.75 2.64
CA SER A 254 0.06 -15.32 2.93
C SER A 254 1.40 -14.61 2.80
N TYR A 255 1.38 -13.41 2.22
CA TYR A 255 2.54 -12.52 2.14
C TYR A 255 2.11 -11.08 1.89
N VAL A 256 2.98 -10.15 2.29
CA VAL A 256 2.88 -8.72 1.95
C VAL A 256 4.20 -8.30 1.31
N LYS A 257 4.18 -7.91 0.03
CA LYS A 257 5.37 -7.56 -0.75
C LYS A 257 5.18 -6.25 -1.50
N ARG A 258 6.28 -5.51 -1.72
CA ARG A 258 6.33 -4.29 -2.57
C ARG A 258 5.22 -3.26 -2.24
N HIS A 259 4.73 -3.27 -0.99
CA HIS A 259 3.71 -2.35 -0.53
C HIS A 259 4.30 -0.94 -0.34
N LYS A 260 3.45 0.08 -0.38
CA LYS A 260 3.83 1.46 -0.03
C LYS A 260 2.96 1.95 1.11
N ARG A 261 3.53 2.74 2.03
CA ARG A 261 2.85 3.28 3.20
C ARG A 261 2.93 4.79 3.14
N ARG A 262 1.79 5.45 3.37
CA ARG A 262 1.72 6.91 3.55
C ARG A 262 1.23 7.16 4.97
N ASP A 263 2.08 7.78 5.79
CA ASP A 263 1.94 8.18 7.21
C ASP A 263 2.72 7.37 8.26
N ARG A 264 3.08 8.06 9.35
CA ARG A 264 4.05 7.63 10.40
C ARG A 264 3.58 6.46 11.29
N PHE A 265 2.31 6.08 11.24
CA PHE A 265 1.71 5.13 12.20
C PHE A 265 1.37 3.76 11.60
N GLN A 266 2.04 3.38 10.52
CA GLN A 266 1.81 2.12 9.83
C GLN A 266 2.87 1.08 10.21
N HIS A 267 2.67 0.36 11.31
CA HIS A 267 3.47 -0.84 11.61
C HIS A 267 2.90 -2.05 10.87
N LEU A 268 3.68 -3.11 10.75
CA LEU A 268 3.26 -4.40 10.22
C LEU A 268 3.63 -5.43 11.29
N GLN A 269 2.65 -6.18 11.79
CA GLN A 269 2.94 -7.26 12.74
C GLN A 269 2.60 -8.60 12.12
N VAL A 270 3.63 -9.44 12.07
CA VAL A 270 3.56 -10.88 11.79
C VAL A 270 4.04 -11.54 13.08
N GLU A 271 3.24 -12.43 13.67
CA GLU A 271 3.68 -13.16 14.87
C GLU A 271 4.93 -14.02 14.58
N PRO A 272 5.82 -14.20 15.57
CA PRO A 272 7.14 -14.85 15.38
C PRO A 272 7.10 -16.31 14.92
N HIS A 273 5.92 -16.95 14.88
CA HIS A 273 5.73 -18.31 14.37
C HIS A 273 5.23 -18.36 12.91
N HIS A 274 5.12 -17.21 12.24
CA HIS A 274 4.68 -17.10 10.85
C HIS A 274 5.83 -16.78 9.91
N ASN A 275 6.07 -17.65 8.93
CA ASN A 275 6.89 -17.38 7.76
C ASN A 275 6.16 -16.45 6.78
N CYS A 276 5.77 -15.25 7.22
CA CYS A 276 5.43 -14.18 6.29
C CYS A 276 6.74 -13.57 5.84
N ALA A 277 7.10 -13.76 4.57
CA ALA A 277 8.27 -13.13 3.99
C ALA A 277 8.04 -11.61 3.93
N LEU A 278 8.49 -10.89 4.96
CA LEU A 278 8.64 -9.44 4.93
C LEU A 278 9.95 -9.15 4.19
N PRO A 279 9.92 -8.57 2.97
CA PRO A 279 11.14 -8.02 2.41
C PRO A 279 11.56 -6.87 3.33
N GLY A 280 12.83 -6.83 3.73
CA GLY A 280 13.38 -5.70 4.46
C GLY A 280 13.12 -4.41 3.70
N ASP A 281 12.61 -3.41 4.40
CA ASP A 281 12.46 -2.05 3.89
C ASP A 281 13.86 -1.51 3.54
N LEU A 282 14.13 -1.36 2.24
CA LEU A 282 15.15 -0.48 1.66
C LEU A 282 14.47 0.39 0.60
#